data_AF-A0A931U952-F1
#
_entry.id   AF-A0A931U952-F1
#
_cell.length_a   1.000
_cell.length_b   1.000
_cell.length_c   1.000
_cell.angle_alpha   90.00
_cell.angle_beta   90.00
_cell.angle_gamma   90.00
#
_symmetry.space_group_name_H-M   'P 1'
#
loop_
_entity.id
_entity.type
_entity.pdbx_description
1 polymer ?
#
loop_
_entity_poly.entity_id
_entity_poly.type
_entity_poly.pdbx_seq_one_letter_code
_entity_poly.pdbx_strand_id
1 'polypeptide(L)' 'MSTQRVIMNISVPRAIAKQIEAMAKKENKTKSELMREAFRSYKSDKEWARIWAWGRETARRMRIETEDDVERIAG' A
#
# COMPACT_ATOMS: atom_id res chain seq x y z
N MET A 1 20.66 7.38 -11.53
CA MET A 1 20.50 8.43 -10.50
C MET A 1 20.85 7.81 -9.15
N SER A 2 21.83 8.34 -8.43
CA SER A 2 22.08 7.97 -7.04
C SER A 2 20.84 8.31 -6.22
N THR A 3 20.17 7.31 -5.64
CA THR A 3 19.06 7.56 -4.73
C THR A 3 19.63 8.18 -3.45
N GLN A 4 19.54 9.51 -3.31
CA GLN A 4 19.92 10.17 -2.05
C GLN A 4 19.03 9.62 -0.92
N ARG A 5 19.67 9.07 0.11
CA ARG A 5 18.99 8.59 1.33
C ARG A 5 19.13 9.64 2.42
N VAL A 6 18.04 9.89 3.13
CA VAL A 6 18.01 10.75 4.32
C VAL A 6 17.69 9.92 5.55
N ILE A 7 18.28 10.28 6.70
CA ILE A 7 17.99 9.64 7.98
C ILE A 7 16.71 10.28 8.55
N MET A 8 15.78 9.44 8.98
CA MET A 8 14.55 9.86 9.65
C MET A 8 14.51 9.26 11.05
N ASN A 9 14.22 10.10 12.04
CA ASN A 9 13.97 9.67 13.41
C ASN A 9 12.46 9.61 13.64
N ILE A 10 11.98 8.54 14.28
CA ILE A 10 10.57 8.38 14.66
C ILE A 10 10.48 8.05 16.14
N SER A 11 9.51 8.66 16.83
CA SER A 11 9.14 8.28 18.19
C SER A 11 7.93 7.37 18.15
N VAL A 12 8.01 6.23 18.84
CA VAL A 12 6.92 5.25 18.93
C VAL A 12 6.82 4.70 20.35
N PRO A 13 5.64 4.22 20.79
CA PRO A 13 5.51 3.53 22.06
C PRO A 13 6.48 2.34 22.15
N ARG A 14 7.00 2.07 23.36
CA ARG A 14 7.97 0.98 23.58
C ARG A 14 7.48 -0.38 23.12
N ALA A 15 6.18 -0.64 23.26
CA ALA A 15 5.56 -1.88 22.80
C ALA A 15 5.68 -2.03 21.27
N ILE A 16 5.43 -0.96 20.52
CA ILE A 16 5.53 -0.93 19.05
C ILE A 16 6.99 -1.13 18.62
N ALA A 17 7.94 -0.46 19.28
CA ALA A 17 9.36 -0.64 18.98
C ALA A 17 9.79 -2.12 19.09
N LYS A 18 9.33 -2.82 20.14
CA LYS A 18 9.59 -4.26 20.32
C LYS A 18 8.96 -5.12 19.24
N GLN A 19 7.74 -4.78 18.78
CA GLN A 19 7.09 -5.51 17.70
C GLN A 19 7.84 -5.35 16.38
N ILE A 20 8.28 -4.14 16.04
CA ILE A 20 9.10 -3.86 14.85
C ILE A 20 10.39 -4.67 14.91
N GLU A 21 11.07 -4.70 16.06
CA GLU A 21 12.30 -5.47 16.26
C GLU A 21 12.09 -6.97 16.07
N ALA A 22 11.04 -7.53 16.69
CA ALA A 22 10.72 -8.95 16.60
C ALA A 22 10.38 -9.36 15.15
N MET A 23 9.59 -8.55 14.45
CA MET A 23 9.19 -8.79 13.06
C MET A 23 10.40 -8.71 12.11
N ALA A 24 11.21 -7.66 12.24
CA ALA A 24 12.42 -7.49 11.43
C ALA A 24 13.38 -8.68 11.62
N LYS A 25 13.57 -9.14 12.87
CA LYS A 25 14.38 -10.34 13.16
C LYS A 25 13.79 -11.60 12.54
N LYS A 26 12.47 -11.81 12.67
CA LYS A 26 11.77 -12.98 12.11
C LYS A 26 11.93 -13.06 10.59
N GLU A 27 11.93 -11.93 9.91
CA GLU A 27 12.03 -11.84 8.44
C GLU A 27 13.46 -11.67 7.92
N ASN A 28 14.46 -11.71 8.82
CA ASN A 28 15.87 -11.44 8.48
C ASN A 28 16.07 -10.10 7.75
N LYS A 29 15.36 -9.06 8.20
CA LYS A 29 15.39 -7.69 7.66
C LYS A 29 15.95 -6.72 8.70
N THR A 30 16.50 -5.61 8.25
CA THR A 30 16.75 -4.44 9.11
C THR A 30 15.44 -3.69 9.41
N LYS A 31 15.40 -2.95 10.52
CA LYS A 31 14.23 -2.09 10.86
C LYS A 31 13.93 -1.11 9.72
N SER A 32 14.97 -0.51 9.14
CA SER A 32 14.82 0.44 8.03
C SER A 32 14.30 -0.20 6.74
N GLU A 33 14.56 -1.48 6.49
CA GLU A 33 13.95 -2.21 5.36
C GLU A 33 12.48 -2.47 5.61
N LEU A 34 12.15 -3.00 6.79
CA LEU A 34 10.77 -3.25 7.19
C LEU A 34 9.92 -1.98 7.13
N MET A 35 10.42 -0.85 7.64
CA MET A 35 9.71 0.42 7.61
C MET A 35 9.52 0.97 6.18
N ARG A 36 10.50 0.81 5.30
CA ARG A 36 10.37 1.19 3.88
C ARG A 36 9.36 0.32 3.14
N GLU A 37 9.30 -0.96 3.47
CA GLU A 37 8.30 -1.88 2.93
C GLU A 37 6.89 -1.53 3.43
N ALA A 38 6.73 -1.33 4.73
CA ALA A 38 5.48 -0.90 5.34
C ALA A 38 4.94 0.40 4.71
N PHE A 39 5.82 1.38 4.45
CA PHE A 39 5.43 2.61 3.78
C PHE A 39 4.94 2.37 2.33
N ARG A 40 5.64 1.50 1.58
CA ARG A 40 5.22 1.16 0.21
C ARG A 40 3.85 0.49 0.21
N SER A 41 3.63 -0.49 1.09
CA SER A 41 2.33 -1.15 1.22
C SER A 41 1.23 -0.16 1.62
N TYR A 42 1.46 0.68 2.64
CA TYR A 42 0.50 1.70 3.06
C TYR A 42 0.13 2.66 1.90
N LYS A 43 1.12 3.11 1.14
CA LYS A 43 0.88 3.97 -0.03
C LYS A 43 0.06 3.25 -1.09
N SER A 44 0.43 2.02 -1.45
CA SER A 44 -0.29 1.22 -2.44
C SER A 44 -1.73 0.97 -2.02
N ASP A 45 -1.99 0.63 -0.75
CA ASP A 45 -3.35 0.43 -0.24
C ASP A 45 -4.22 1.68 -0.38
N LYS A 46 -3.65 2.86 -0.11
CA LYS A 46 -4.34 4.15 -0.29
C LYS A 46 -4.61 4.47 -1.76
N GLU A 47 -3.66 4.19 -2.65
CA GLU A 47 -3.83 4.37 -4.09
C GLU A 47 -4.90 3.42 -4.64
N TRP A 48 -4.87 2.15 -4.26
CA TRP A 48 -5.89 1.17 -4.63
C TRP A 48 -7.27 1.55 -4.12
N ALA A 49 -7.40 2.01 -2.87
CA ALA A 49 -8.68 2.45 -2.33
C ALA A 49 -9.31 3.57 -3.18
N ARG A 50 -8.48 4.48 -3.71
CA ARG A 50 -8.93 5.55 -4.61
C ARG A 50 -9.38 5.01 -5.97
N ILE A 51 -8.60 4.12 -6.57
CA ILE A 51 -8.93 3.48 -7.85
C ILE A 51 -10.25 2.71 -7.72
N TRP A 52 -10.42 1.95 -6.63
CA TRP A 52 -11.66 1.22 -6.34
C TRP A 52 -12.87 2.14 -6.17
N ALA A 53 -12.72 3.26 -5.46
CA ALA A 53 -13.80 4.23 -5.31
C ALA A 53 -14.23 4.80 -6.68
N TRP A 54 -13.26 5.22 -7.49
CA TRP A 54 -13.51 5.72 -8.83
C TRP A 54 -14.12 4.66 -9.77
N GLY A 55 -13.64 3.42 -9.70
CA GLY A 55 -14.16 2.29 -10.47
C GLY A 55 -15.62 2.01 -10.13
N ARG A 56 -15.98 2.00 -8.84
CA ARG A 56 -17.38 1.85 -8.40
C ARG A 56 -18.29 2.98 -8.90
N GLU A 57 -17.84 4.23 -8.83
CA GLU A 57 -18.60 5.36 -9.36
C GLU A 57 -18.81 5.25 -10.86
N THR A 58 -17.76 4.87 -11.59
CA THR A 58 -17.79 4.67 -13.05
C THR A 58 -18.74 3.55 -13.42
N ALA A 59 -18.65 2.39 -12.76
CA ALA A 59 -19.53 1.25 -12.99
C ALA A 59 -21.00 1.62 -12.75
N ARG A 60 -21.30 2.34 -11.66
CA ARG A 60 -22.65 2.83 -11.37
C ARG A 60 -23.17 3.79 -12.44
N ARG A 61 -22.33 4.71 -12.92
CA ARG A 61 -22.68 5.67 -13.97
C ARG A 61 -22.95 4.98 -15.31
N MET A 62 -22.17 3.95 -15.62
CA MET A 62 -22.23 3.22 -16.88
C MET A 62 -23.15 1.99 -16.83
N ARG A 63 -23.78 1.71 -15.67
CA ARG A 63 -24.61 0.52 -15.41
C ARG A 63 -23.90 -0.78 -15.77
N ILE A 64 -22.62 -0.86 -15.39
CA ILE A 64 -21.81 -2.06 -15.53
C ILE A 64 -22.07 -2.91 -14.30
N GLU A 65 -22.71 -4.05 -14.49
CA GLU A 65 -23.08 -4.96 -13.40
C GLU A 65 -22.36 -6.32 -13.52
N THR A 66 -21.89 -6.67 -14.72
CA THR A 66 -21.27 -7.96 -15.04
C THR A 66 -19.93 -7.80 -15.75
N GLU A 67 -19.16 -8.88 -15.84
CA GLU A 67 -17.95 -8.91 -16.66
C GLU A 67 -18.28 -8.78 -18.16
N ASP A 68 -19.40 -9.34 -18.62
CA ASP A 68 -19.90 -9.19 -19.99
C ASP A 68 -20.16 -7.72 -20.37
N ASP A 69 -20.62 -6.91 -19.42
CA ASP A 69 -20.78 -5.46 -19.63
C ASP A 69 -19.45 -4.75 -19.85
N VAL A 70 -18.38 -5.21 -19.19
CA VAL A 70 -17.04 -4.67 -19.36
C VAL A 70 -16.51 -5.03 -20.74
N GLU A 71 -16.66 -6.30 -21.15
CA GLU A 71 -16.20 -6.78 -22.46
C GLU A 71 -16.92 -6.07 -23.61
N ARG A 72 -18.22 -5.79 -23.47
CA ARG A 72 -18.99 -4.99 -24.42
C ARG A 72 -18.48 -3.54 -24.59
N ILE A 73 -17.80 -2.99 -23.58
CA ILE A 73 -17.31 -1.60 -23.59
C ILE A 73 -15.83 -1.52 -24.00
N ALA A 74 -15.03 -2.51 -23.62
CA ALA A 74 -13.57 -2.49 -23.74
C ALA A 74 -13.00 -3.39 -24.85
N GLY A 75 -13.79 -4.34 -25.37
CA GLY A 75 -13.49 -5.13 -26.57
C GLY A 75 -13.82 -4.41 -27.86
#